data_AF-A0A8H6RQB4-F1
#
_entry.id   AF-A0A8H6RQB4-F1
#
_cell.length_a   1.000
_cell.length_b   1.000
_cell.length_c   1.000
_cell.angle_alpha   90.00
_cell.angle_beta   90.00
_cell.angle_gamma   90.00
#
_symmetry.space_group_name_H-M   'P 1'
#
loop_
_entity.id
_entity.type
_entity.pdbx_description
1 polymer ?
#
loop_
_entity_poly.entity_id
_entity_poly.type
_entity_poly.pdbx_seq_one_letter_code
_entity_poly.pdbx_strand_id
1 'polypeptide(L)'
;MATRRINTSEKTHLDQDETKAEIKSDISPAVPSSVLYKLLGFTFAMITFPIGSYFLTRHTIFGGNATYAGGLAALVANVVLISYVVVAFKDDQSEREADEAEKKKQR
;
A
#
# COMPACT_ATOMS: atom_id res chain seq x y z
N MET A 1 -0.39 -69.81 28.09
CA MET A 1 0.11 -68.94 27.00
C MET A 1 -0.95 -67.86 26.77
N ALA A 2 -0.84 -66.72 27.43
CA ALA A 2 -1.81 -65.63 27.34
C ALA A 2 -1.20 -64.48 26.51
N THR A 3 -1.71 -64.28 25.30
CA THR A 3 -1.32 -63.17 24.42
C THR A 3 -2.07 -61.92 24.86
N ARG A 4 -1.40 -61.01 25.57
CA ARG A 4 -1.95 -59.68 25.86
C ARG A 4 -1.85 -58.85 24.57
N ARG A 5 -2.99 -58.61 23.91
CA ARG A 5 -3.06 -57.64 22.80
C ARG A 5 -2.71 -56.26 23.35
N ILE A 6 -1.61 -55.69 22.87
CA ILE A 6 -1.25 -54.30 23.10
C ILE A 6 -2.26 -53.47 22.29
N ASN A 7 -3.19 -52.81 22.98
CA ASN A 7 -4.12 -51.88 22.36
C ASN A 7 -3.40 -50.53 22.24
N THR A 8 -2.59 -50.35 21.20
CA THR A 8 -1.94 -49.07 20.88
C THR A 8 -3.02 -48.10 20.40
N SER A 9 -3.59 -47.38 21.37
CA SER A 9 -4.37 -46.16 21.16
C SER A 9 -3.59 -44.95 21.69
N GLU A 10 -2.28 -44.93 21.46
CA GLU A 10 -1.46 -43.74 21.67
C GLU A 10 -1.31 -43.08 20.31
N LYS A 11 -2.09 -42.01 20.09
CA LYS A 11 -1.87 -41.08 18.99
C LYS A 11 -0.49 -40.48 19.17
N THR A 12 0.44 -40.85 18.30
CA THR A 12 1.76 -40.24 18.24
C THR A 12 1.62 -38.78 17.79
N HIS A 13 2.57 -37.93 18.19
CA HIS A 13 2.63 -36.50 17.83
C HIS A 13 2.54 -36.23 16.31
N LEU A 14 2.64 -37.25 15.45
CA LEU A 14 2.44 -37.16 14.01
C LEU A 14 0.95 -37.14 13.59
N ASP A 15 0.02 -37.71 14.37
CA ASP A 15 -1.43 -37.68 14.10
C ASP A 15 -2.09 -36.38 14.58
N GLN A 16 -1.35 -35.51 15.26
CA GLN A 16 -1.86 -34.25 15.80
C GLN A 16 -1.91 -33.13 14.76
N ASP A 17 -1.33 -33.34 13.57
CA ASP A 17 -1.36 -32.36 12.48
C ASP A 17 -2.72 -32.32 11.77
N GLU A 18 -3.51 -33.40 11.82
CA GLU A 18 -4.86 -33.45 11.23
C GLU A 18 -5.95 -32.81 12.11
N THR A 19 -5.64 -32.54 13.39
CA THR A 19 -6.59 -31.98 14.38
C THR A 19 -6.27 -30.55 14.83
N LYS A 20 -5.23 -29.92 14.27
CA LYS A 20 -5.13 -28.46 14.31
C LYS A 20 -6.08 -27.92 13.27
N ALA A 21 -7.27 -27.54 13.74
CA ALA A 21 -8.19 -26.65 13.06
C ALA A 21 -7.41 -25.73 12.12
N GLU A 22 -7.65 -25.91 10.81
CA GLU A 22 -7.27 -25.05 9.70
C GLU A 22 -6.70 -23.72 10.23
N ILE A 23 -5.37 -23.64 10.40
CA ILE A 23 -4.73 -22.38 10.78
C ILE A 23 -4.87 -21.53 9.53
N LYS A 24 -6.02 -20.85 9.44
CA LYS A 24 -6.34 -19.91 8.38
C LYS A 24 -5.17 -18.95 8.35
N SER A 25 -4.40 -19.02 7.27
CA SER A 25 -3.27 -18.14 7.06
C SER A 25 -3.83 -16.73 7.13
N ASP A 26 -3.43 -15.97 8.14
CA ASP A 26 -3.87 -14.59 8.28
C ASP A 26 -3.26 -13.80 7.12
N ILE A 27 -4.05 -13.66 6.06
CA ILE A 27 -3.74 -12.89 4.85
C ILE A 27 -4.21 -11.45 4.99
N SER A 28 -4.60 -11.02 6.20
CA SER A 28 -4.91 -9.62 6.46
C SER A 28 -3.68 -8.80 6.06
N PRO A 29 -3.85 -7.77 5.22
CA PRO A 29 -2.73 -6.98 4.75
C PRO A 29 -1.96 -6.41 5.94
N ALA A 30 -0.69 -6.80 6.09
CA ALA A 30 0.20 -6.29 7.13
C ALA A 30 0.48 -4.77 6.98
N VAL A 31 0.06 -4.17 5.87
CA VAL A 31 0.17 -2.75 5.57
C VAL A 31 -1.21 -2.07 5.68
N PRO A 32 -1.33 -0.95 6.39
CA PRO A 32 -2.59 -0.23 6.53
C PRO A 32 -3.19 0.13 5.15
N SER A 33 -4.49 -0.09 4.98
CA SER A 33 -5.20 0.17 3.71
C SER A 33 -5.10 1.64 3.26
N SER A 34 -5.03 2.58 4.22
CA SER A 34 -4.76 4.00 3.97
C SER A 34 -3.46 4.22 3.17
N VAL A 35 -2.38 3.53 3.53
CA VAL A 35 -1.09 3.61 2.84
C VAL A 35 -1.20 3.04 1.42
N LEU A 36 -1.94 1.95 1.25
CA LEU A 36 -2.14 1.33 -0.06
C LEU A 36 -2.83 2.29 -1.05
N TYR A 37 -3.88 2.99 -0.62
CA TYR A 37 -4.55 3.99 -1.45
C TYR A 37 -3.65 5.18 -1.78
N LYS A 38 -2.81 5.64 -0.84
CA LYS A 38 -1.83 6.71 -1.07
C LYS A 38 -0.80 6.30 -2.11
N LEU A 39 -0.21 5.10 -1.98
CA LEU A 39 0.76 4.57 -2.94
C LEU A 39 0.15 4.41 -4.34
N LEU A 40 -1.06 3.86 -4.42
CA LEU A 40 -1.75 3.68 -5.69
C LEU A 40 -2.13 5.03 -6.34
N GLY A 41 -2.63 5.98 -5.55
CA GLY A 41 -2.96 7.32 -6.03
C GLY A 41 -1.74 8.08 -6.56
N PHE A 42 -0.60 8.02 -5.86
CA PHE A 42 0.61 8.71 -6.29
C PHE A 42 1.27 8.08 -7.50
N THR A 43 1.30 6.75 -7.59
CA THR A 43 1.81 6.06 -8.79
C THR A 43 0.97 6.41 -10.01
N PHE A 44 -0.35 6.42 -9.87
CA PHE A 44 -1.25 6.86 -10.94
C PHE A 44 -1.03 8.33 -11.31
N ALA A 45 -0.90 9.23 -10.33
CA ALA A 45 -0.69 10.65 -10.56
C ALA A 45 0.65 10.92 -11.28
N MET A 46 1.72 10.23 -10.90
CA MET A 46 3.05 10.43 -11.49
C MET A 46 3.09 10.03 -12.98
N ILE A 47 2.24 9.09 -13.39
CA ILE A 47 2.12 8.67 -14.79
C ILE A 47 1.16 9.59 -15.55
N THR A 48 -0.05 9.76 -15.03
CA THR A 48 -1.13 10.43 -15.78
C THR A 48 -0.96 11.94 -15.87
N PHE A 49 -0.43 12.59 -14.83
CA PHE A 49 -0.38 14.05 -14.80
C PHE A 49 0.70 14.63 -15.73
N PRO A 50 1.96 14.14 -15.75
CA PRO A 50 2.98 14.63 -16.68
C PRO A 50 2.66 14.25 -18.13
N ILE A 51 2.19 13.02 -18.37
CA ILE A 51 1.81 12.55 -19.72
C ILE A 51 0.58 13.29 -20.21
N GLY A 52 -0.45 13.43 -19.36
CA GLY A 52 -1.66 14.17 -19.66
C GLY A 52 -1.35 15.62 -19.97
N SER A 53 -0.51 16.27 -19.15
CA SER A 53 -0.04 17.63 -19.41
C SER A 53 0.67 17.71 -20.76
N TYR A 54 1.58 16.77 -21.10
CA TYR A 54 2.25 16.78 -22.39
C TYR A 54 1.26 16.78 -23.56
N PHE A 55 0.33 15.83 -23.60
CA PHE A 55 -0.62 15.73 -24.72
C PHE A 55 -1.63 16.88 -24.76
N LEU A 56 -2.12 17.33 -23.59
CA LEU A 56 -3.03 18.46 -23.47
C LEU A 56 -2.38 19.72 -24.03
N THR A 57 -1.16 20.03 -23.59
CA THR A 57 -0.45 21.27 -23.95
C THR A 57 0.03 21.24 -25.41
N ARG A 58 0.44 20.06 -25.90
CA ARG A 58 0.87 19.85 -27.29
C ARG A 58 -0.27 20.03 -28.29
N HIS A 59 -1.49 19.68 -27.91
CA HIS A 59 -2.68 19.83 -28.76
C HIS A 59 -3.34 21.21 -28.66
N THR A 60 -3.32 21.86 -27.49
CA THR A 60 -4.08 23.10 -27.24
C THR A 60 -3.27 24.39 -27.36
N ILE A 61 -1.99 24.40 -26.99
CA ILE A 61 -1.20 25.64 -26.84
C ILE A 61 -0.05 25.73 -27.85
N PHE A 62 0.64 24.62 -28.12
CA PHE A 62 1.88 24.65 -28.93
C PHE A 62 1.74 24.13 -30.36
N GLY A 63 0.51 23.85 -30.83
CA GLY A 63 0.23 23.53 -32.23
C GLY A 63 1.06 22.37 -32.83
N GLY A 64 1.49 21.42 -32.01
CA GLY A 64 2.34 20.31 -32.45
C GLY A 64 3.83 20.38 -32.09
N ASN A 65 4.34 21.49 -31.54
CA ASN A 65 5.75 21.59 -31.19
C ASN A 65 6.08 20.79 -29.91
N ALA A 66 6.68 19.62 -30.10
CA ALA A 66 7.00 18.66 -29.05
C ALA A 66 8.02 19.20 -28.02
N THR A 67 8.90 20.13 -28.42
CA THR A 67 9.94 20.66 -27.52
C THR A 67 9.35 21.55 -26.43
N TYR A 68 8.46 22.47 -26.78
CA TYR A 68 7.80 23.34 -25.81
C TYR A 68 6.79 22.58 -24.94
N ALA A 69 6.04 21.66 -25.53
CA ALA A 69 5.14 20.79 -24.77
C ALA A 69 5.90 19.86 -23.81
N GLY A 70 7.04 19.32 -24.23
CA GLY A 70 7.94 18.51 -23.41
C GLY A 70 8.54 19.31 -22.26
N GLY A 71 8.98 20.55 -22.51
CA GLY A 71 9.47 21.46 -21.48
C GLY A 71 8.42 21.79 -20.42
N LEU A 72 7.18 22.05 -20.84
CA LEU A 72 6.08 22.28 -19.90
C LEU A 72 5.72 21.01 -19.11
N ALA A 73 5.73 19.85 -19.75
CA ALA A 73 5.52 18.58 -19.06
C ALA A 73 6.59 18.30 -18.00
N ALA A 74 7.86 18.63 -18.27
CA ALA A 74 8.94 18.53 -17.30
C ALA A 74 8.72 19.49 -16.11
N LEU A 75 8.24 20.71 -16.36
CA LEU A 75 7.86 21.65 -15.29
C LEU A 75 6.73 21.07 -14.44
N VAL A 76 5.68 20.54 -15.06
CA VAL A 76 4.55 19.91 -14.37
C VAL A 76 4.99 18.69 -13.55
N ALA A 77 5.92 17.88 -14.05
CA ALA A 77 6.47 16.76 -13.29
C ALA A 77 7.15 17.21 -11.98
N ASN A 78 7.89 18.33 -12.00
CA ASN A 78 8.48 18.90 -10.79
C ASN A 78 7.43 19.44 -9.81
N VAL A 79 6.35 20.03 -10.31
CA VAL A 79 5.21 20.46 -9.47
C VAL A 79 4.54 19.25 -8.82
N VAL A 80 4.35 18.16 -9.55
CA VAL A 80 3.81 16.90 -9.00
C VAL A 80 4.71 16.37 -7.89
N LEU A 81 6.03 16.36 -8.10
CA LEU A 81 6.99 15.94 -7.08
C LEU A 81 6.88 16.81 -5.80
N ILE A 82 6.85 18.13 -5.93
CA ILE A 82 6.71 19.04 -4.77
C ILE A 82 5.37 18.78 -4.07
N SER A 83 4.28 18.61 -4.82
CA SER A 83 2.97 18.33 -4.23
C SER A 83 2.93 16.99 -3.49
N TYR A 84 3.63 15.95 -3.98
CA TYR A 84 3.80 14.68 -3.26
C TYR A 84 4.48 14.89 -1.92
N VAL A 85 5.58 15.65 -1.90
CA VAL A 85 6.33 15.96 -0.68
C VAL A 85 5.46 16.72 0.33
N VAL A 86 4.72 17.74 -0.12
CA VAL A 86 3.81 18.51 0.75
C VAL A 86 2.71 17.63 1.33
N VAL A 87 2.09 16.78 0.53
CA VAL A 87 1.05 15.86 1.00
C VAL A 87 1.65 14.87 2.01
N ALA A 88 2.84 14.31 1.74
CA ALA A 88 3.52 13.43 2.67
C ALA A 88 3.80 14.10 4.02
N PHE A 89 4.22 15.37 4.04
CA PHE A 89 4.41 16.12 5.29
C PHE A 89 3.10 16.37 6.05
N LYS A 90 2.03 16.74 5.34
CA LYS A 90 0.71 16.95 5.97
C LYS A 90 0.14 15.66 6.54
N ASP A 91 0.36 14.57 5.84
CA ASP A 91 -0.08 13.24 6.23
C ASP A 91 0.67 12.74 7.46
N ASP A 92 2.00 12.92 7.50
CA ASP A 92 2.84 12.65 8.68
C ASP A 92 2.41 13.47 9.90
N GLN A 93 2.08 14.75 9.72
CA GLN A 93 1.56 15.59 10.80
C GLN A 93 0.21 15.09 11.32
N SER A 94 -0.70 14.68 10.43
CA SER A 94 -2.04 14.21 10.80
C SER A 94 -2.02 12.89 11.58
N GLU A 95 -1.12 11.96 11.24
CA GLU A 95 -0.93 10.71 11.99
C GLU A 95 -0.40 11.00 13.40
N ARG A 96 0.57 11.93 13.53
CA ARG A 96 1.10 12.35 14.83
C ARG A 96 0.05 13.01 15.72
N GLU A 97 -0.81 13.86 15.15
CA GLU A 97 -1.90 14.51 15.89
C GLU A 97 -2.99 13.51 16.33
N ALA A 98 -3.30 12.51 15.50
CA ALA A 98 -4.24 11.44 15.84
C ALA A 98 -3.71 10.58 17.00
N ASP A 99 -2.44 10.18 16.95
CA ASP A 99 -1.78 9.40 18.00
C ASP A 99 -1.70 10.17 19.33
N GLU A 100 -1.45 11.48 19.29
CA GLU A 100 -1.43 12.33 20.48
C GLU A 100 -2.82 12.52 21.10
N ALA A 101 -3.86 12.63 20.28
CA ALA A 101 -5.25 12.73 20.73
C ALA A 101 -5.73 11.42 21.38
N GLU A 102 -5.32 10.27 20.85
CA GLU A 102 -5.65 8.95 21.42
C GLU A 102 -4.94 8.74 22.76
N LYS A 103 -3.65 9.10 22.87
CA LYS A 103 -2.89 9.06 24.13
C LYS A 103 -3.46 9.99 25.21
N LYS A 104 -4.02 11.14 24.85
CA LYS A 104 -4.71 12.04 25.79
C LYS A 104 -6.06 11.52 26.27
N LYS A 105 -6.77 10.73 25.44
CA LYS A 105 -8.06 10.10 25.84
C LYS A 105 -7.88 8.89 26.76
N GLN A 106 -6.72 8.24 26.72
CA GLN A 106 -6.39 7.08 27.55
C GLN A 106 -5.76 7.45 28.91
N ARG A 107 -5.42 8.73 29.13
CA ARG A 107 -4.93 9.27 30.42
C ARG A 107 -6.07 9.91 31.21
#